data_AF-A2RX78-F1
#
_entry.id   AF-A2RX78-F1
#
_cell.length_a   1.000
_cell.length_b   1.000
_cell.length_c   1.000
_cell.angle_alpha   90.00
_cell.angle_beta   90.00
_cell.angle_gamma   90.00
#
_symmetry.space_group_name_H-M   'P 1'
#
loop_
_entity.id
_entity.type
_entity.pdbx_description
1 polymer ?
#
loop_
_entity_poly.entity_id
_entity_poly.type
_entity_poly.pdbx_seq_one_letter_code
_entity_poly.pdbx_strand_id
1 'polypeptide(L)'
;MTGARDARGRHRSTKHDDDQGRRRMDKLTVDDLHKKFGDNEVLKGISLRAKAGDVISIIGSSGSGKSTFLRCINFLEQPCSGAITLGGETIRVTRDRRGAPRIGDPKQLQLMRVKLAMVFQHFNLWAHMTVLENVTEAPVSVLGLSRAEADARAREYLRKVGLAPGVEAKYPSHLSGGQQQRVAIARALAMEPEVMLFDEPTSALDPELVGEVLKVMQALAEEGRTMIVVTHEMGFARNVSNHVIFLHQGRIEEEGHPQDVLVHPKSERLSQFLSGRLK
;
A
#
# COMPACT_ATOMS: atom_id res chain seq x y z
N MET A 1 -10.94 49.11 -54.47
CA MET A 1 -9.77 49.13 -53.57
C MET A 1 -10.03 48.18 -52.42
N THR A 2 -9.10 47.25 -52.19
CA THR A 2 -8.75 46.58 -50.91
C THR A 2 -9.91 45.93 -50.12
N GLY A 3 -10.03 44.62 -49.91
CA GLY A 3 -9.04 43.54 -49.84
C GLY A 3 -9.10 42.89 -48.44
N ALA A 4 -9.59 41.65 -48.33
CA ALA A 4 -9.37 40.67 -47.25
C ALA A 4 -10.14 39.39 -47.62
N ARG A 5 -9.54 38.33 -48.19
CA ARG A 5 -8.67 37.29 -47.60
C ARG A 5 -9.18 36.68 -46.28
N ASP A 6 -9.75 35.48 -46.47
CA ASP A 6 -9.38 34.22 -45.82
C ASP A 6 -9.52 34.09 -44.29
N ALA A 7 -10.37 33.16 -43.85
CA ALA A 7 -9.95 31.98 -43.09
C ALA A 7 -11.17 31.15 -42.67
N ARG A 8 -11.38 30.03 -43.38
CA ARG A 8 -12.19 28.91 -42.89
C ARG A 8 -11.46 28.25 -41.72
N GLY A 9 -11.69 28.76 -40.52
CA GLY A 9 -11.24 28.15 -39.26
C GLY A 9 -12.06 26.90 -38.94
N ARG A 10 -11.54 25.74 -39.33
CA ARG A 10 -12.05 24.42 -38.91
C ARG A 10 -12.01 24.34 -37.38
N HIS A 11 -13.15 24.40 -36.72
CA HIS A 11 -13.30 23.90 -35.34
C HIS A 11 -13.21 22.37 -35.36
N ARG A 12 -11.98 21.84 -35.38
CA ARG A 12 -11.69 20.50 -34.90
C ARG A 12 -11.41 20.65 -33.40
N SER A 13 -12.44 20.50 -32.59
CA SER A 13 -12.29 20.36 -31.14
C SER A 13 -11.44 19.11 -30.87
N THR A 14 -10.22 19.34 -30.41
CA THR A 14 -9.27 18.32 -29.99
C THR A 14 -9.83 17.57 -28.79
N LYS A 15 -10.36 16.36 -29.03
CA LYS A 15 -10.57 15.31 -28.01
C LYS A 15 -9.30 14.94 -27.21
N HIS A 16 -8.16 15.55 -27.51
CA HIS A 16 -6.87 15.35 -26.86
C HIS A 16 -6.55 16.34 -25.73
N ASP A 17 -7.29 17.45 -25.62
CA ASP A 17 -7.01 18.46 -24.59
C ASP A 17 -7.85 18.28 -23.32
N ASP A 18 -8.97 17.54 -23.40
CA ASP A 18 -9.83 17.22 -22.24
C ASP A 18 -9.30 16.07 -21.35
N ASP A 19 -8.32 15.29 -21.83
CA ASP A 19 -7.74 14.15 -21.07
C ASP A 19 -6.57 14.56 -20.16
N GLN A 20 -6.04 15.77 -20.36
CA GLN A 20 -4.87 16.27 -19.62
C GLN A 20 -5.24 17.05 -18.35
N GLY A 21 -6.45 17.61 -18.27
CA GLY A 21 -6.90 18.45 -17.14
C GLY A 21 -7.56 17.70 -15.98
N ARG A 22 -7.83 16.39 -16.09
CA ARG A 22 -8.62 15.62 -15.10
C ARG A 22 -7.96 14.34 -14.58
N ARG A 23 -6.70 14.08 -14.93
CA ARG A 23 -5.87 13.06 -14.27
C ARG A 23 -5.67 13.49 -12.81
N ARG A 24 -6.54 13.01 -11.92
CA ARG A 24 -6.14 12.68 -10.55
C ARG A 24 -4.88 11.81 -10.70
N MET A 25 -3.70 12.38 -10.50
CA MET A 25 -2.44 11.65 -10.66
C MET A 25 -2.49 10.42 -9.76
N ASP A 26 -2.29 9.24 -10.35
CA ASP A 26 -2.16 8.00 -9.61
C ASP A 26 -1.04 8.18 -8.57
N LYS A 27 -1.33 7.88 -7.31
CA LYS A 27 -0.36 7.94 -6.21
C LYS A 27 0.66 6.81 -6.33
N LEU A 28 0.20 5.62 -6.71
CA LEU A 28 1.05 4.48 -7.04
C LEU A 28 0.62 3.89 -8.38
N THR A 29 1.59 3.61 -9.24
CA THR A 29 1.43 2.76 -10.41
C THR A 29 2.47 1.65 -10.37
N VAL A 30 2.02 0.43 -10.60
CA VAL A 30 2.83 -0.75 -10.82
C VAL A 30 2.47 -1.28 -12.20
N ASP A 31 3.44 -1.40 -13.09
CA ASP A 31 3.24 -1.85 -14.47
C ASP A 31 4.03 -3.15 -14.70
N ASP A 32 3.30 -4.21 -15.07
CA ASP A 32 3.83 -5.52 -15.49
C ASP A 32 4.95 -6.05 -14.58
N LEU A 33 4.68 -6.17 -13.28
CA LEU A 33 5.68 -6.59 -12.30
C LEU A 33 5.88 -8.10 -12.29
N HIS A 34 7.13 -8.54 -12.45
CA HIS A 34 7.53 -9.95 -12.37
C HIS A 34 8.53 -10.18 -11.25
N LYS A 35 8.48 -11.36 -10.62
CA LYS A 35 9.43 -11.77 -9.58
C LYS A 35 9.61 -13.28 -9.58
N LYS A 36 10.88 -13.72 -9.55
CA LYS A 36 11.28 -15.11 -9.36
C LYS A 36 12.26 -15.29 -8.20
N PHE A 37 12.26 -16.47 -7.62
CA PHE A 37 13.26 -16.94 -6.66
C PHE A 37 13.90 -18.22 -7.20
N GLY A 38 15.14 -18.11 -7.68
CA GLY A 38 15.73 -19.16 -8.52
C GLY A 38 14.88 -19.36 -9.78
N ASP A 39 14.42 -20.59 -10.00
CA ASP A 39 13.57 -20.96 -11.13
C ASP A 39 12.06 -20.82 -10.84
N ASN A 40 11.68 -20.52 -9.59
CA ASN A 40 10.28 -20.37 -9.21
C ASN A 40 9.78 -18.96 -9.50
N GLU A 41 8.98 -18.79 -10.56
CA GLU A 41 8.32 -17.53 -10.90
C GLU A 41 7.05 -17.32 -10.06
N VAL A 42 7.14 -16.39 -9.10
CA VAL A 42 6.09 -16.11 -8.11
C VAL A 42 5.11 -15.04 -8.59
N LEU A 43 5.60 -13.97 -9.25
CA LEU A 43 4.77 -12.93 -9.86
C LEU A 43 5.01 -12.93 -11.36
N LYS A 44 3.92 -12.95 -12.14
CA LYS A 44 3.93 -13.23 -13.59
C LYS A 44 3.31 -12.09 -14.40
N GLY A 45 3.60 -10.84 -14.03
CA GLY A 45 3.08 -9.65 -14.68
C GLY A 45 1.84 -9.14 -13.97
N ILE A 46 2.05 -8.46 -12.84
CA ILE A 46 0.99 -7.85 -12.04
C ILE A 46 1.04 -6.34 -12.26
N SER A 47 -0.10 -5.73 -12.59
CA SER A 47 -0.25 -4.28 -12.70
C SER A 47 -1.27 -3.77 -11.70
N LEU A 48 -1.06 -2.57 -11.15
CA LEU A 48 -1.96 -1.94 -10.18
C LEU A 48 -1.86 -0.42 -10.31
N ARG A 49 -2.99 0.27 -10.26
CA ARG A 49 -3.05 1.74 -10.18
C ARG A 49 -3.86 2.14 -8.95
N ALA A 50 -3.27 2.95 -8.08
CA ALA A 50 -3.92 3.50 -6.90
C ALA A 50 -3.95 5.02 -6.99
N LYS A 51 -5.15 5.60 -6.98
CA LYS A 51 -5.38 7.04 -6.92
C LYS A 51 -5.35 7.53 -5.47
N ALA A 52 -5.32 8.85 -5.31
CA ALA A 52 -5.48 9.47 -4.00
C ALA A 52 -6.81 9.05 -3.35
N GLY A 53 -6.74 8.47 -2.14
CA GLY A 53 -7.87 7.94 -1.39
C GLY A 53 -8.36 6.55 -1.79
N ASP A 54 -7.69 5.87 -2.73
CA ASP A 54 -8.07 4.49 -3.07
C ASP A 54 -7.71 3.52 -1.95
N VAL A 55 -8.62 2.59 -1.68
CA VAL A 55 -8.43 1.48 -0.74
C VAL A 55 -8.57 0.19 -1.54
N ILE A 56 -7.43 -0.42 -1.87
CA ILE A 56 -7.36 -1.59 -2.71
C ILE A 56 -7.09 -2.82 -1.85
N SER A 57 -8.03 -3.76 -1.79
CA SER A 57 -7.81 -5.04 -1.13
C SER A 57 -7.27 -6.08 -2.09
N ILE A 58 -6.24 -6.82 -1.66
CA ILE A 58 -5.67 -7.95 -2.39
C ILE A 58 -6.00 -9.23 -1.62
N ILE A 59 -6.76 -10.10 -2.26
CA ILE A 59 -7.20 -11.39 -1.73
C ILE A 59 -6.63 -12.53 -2.57
N GLY A 60 -6.60 -13.74 -2.02
CA GLY A 60 -6.11 -14.92 -2.74
C GLY A 60 -5.52 -15.97 -1.80
N SER A 61 -5.37 -17.19 -2.32
CA SER A 61 -4.82 -18.32 -1.57
C SER A 61 -3.40 -18.06 -1.07
N SER A 62 -2.97 -18.81 -0.05
CA SER A 62 -1.55 -18.82 0.35
C SER A 62 -0.68 -19.24 -0.84
N GLY A 63 0.51 -18.65 -0.95
CA GLY A 63 1.43 -18.89 -2.07
C GLY A 63 1.08 -18.22 -3.41
N SER A 64 -0.03 -17.47 -3.50
CA SER A 64 -0.40 -16.74 -4.73
C SER A 64 0.50 -15.55 -5.07
N GLY A 65 1.35 -15.09 -4.13
CA GLY A 65 2.30 -14.00 -4.33
C GLY A 65 1.93 -12.66 -3.67
N LYS A 66 0.85 -12.58 -2.87
CA LYS A 66 0.36 -11.32 -2.26
C LYS A 66 1.43 -10.54 -1.49
N SER A 67 2.07 -11.17 -0.51
CA SER A 67 3.13 -10.55 0.29
C SER A 67 4.37 -10.23 -0.55
N THR A 68 4.73 -11.10 -1.51
CA THR A 68 5.82 -10.84 -2.46
C THR A 68 5.54 -9.59 -3.29
N PHE A 69 4.30 -9.39 -3.72
CA PHE A 69 3.88 -8.21 -4.48
C PHE A 69 4.06 -6.93 -3.65
N LEU A 70 3.56 -6.88 -2.41
CA LEU A 70 3.77 -5.71 -1.53
C LEU A 70 5.25 -5.45 -1.23
N ARG A 71 6.03 -6.51 -0.99
CA ARG A 71 7.48 -6.39 -0.75
C ARG A 71 8.23 -5.88 -1.98
N CYS A 72 7.78 -6.21 -3.18
CA CYS A 72 8.34 -5.63 -4.40
C CYS A 72 7.95 -4.16 -4.56
N ILE A 73 6.71 -3.77 -4.22
CA ILE A 73 6.29 -2.37 -4.25
C ILE A 73 7.23 -1.50 -3.39
N ASN A 74 7.61 -1.94 -2.18
CA ASN A 74 8.52 -1.18 -1.32
C ASN A 74 10.02 -1.56 -1.46
N PHE A 75 10.37 -2.34 -2.50
CA PHE A 75 11.72 -2.86 -2.74
C PHE A 75 12.39 -3.49 -1.49
N LEU A 76 11.59 -4.20 -0.68
CA LEU A 76 12.10 -5.19 0.26
C LEU A 76 12.46 -6.49 -0.47
N GLU A 77 11.80 -6.72 -1.61
CA GLU A 77 12.16 -7.73 -2.58
C GLU A 77 12.45 -7.07 -3.93
N GLN A 78 13.62 -7.33 -4.52
CA GLN A 78 13.98 -6.78 -5.84
C GLN A 78 13.10 -7.44 -6.93
N PRO A 79 12.28 -6.70 -7.69
CA PRO A 79 11.54 -7.25 -8.83
C PRO A 79 12.48 -7.61 -9.98
N CYS A 80 12.07 -8.57 -10.81
CA CYS A 80 12.82 -9.04 -11.98
C CYS A 80 12.65 -8.14 -13.20
N SER A 81 11.44 -7.64 -13.40
CA SER A 81 11.05 -6.69 -14.44
C SER A 81 9.74 -5.98 -14.03
N GLY A 82 9.33 -5.02 -14.85
CA GLY A 82 8.23 -4.11 -14.57
C GLY A 82 8.71 -2.75 -14.08
N ALA A 83 7.76 -1.84 -13.87
CA ALA A 83 8.02 -0.49 -13.40
C ALA A 83 7.16 -0.16 -12.17
N ILE A 84 7.72 0.61 -11.25
CA ILE A 84 7.01 1.13 -10.08
C ILE A 84 7.18 2.65 -10.08
N THR A 85 6.06 3.36 -10.06
CA THR A 85 5.98 4.82 -10.06
C THR A 85 5.19 5.27 -8.84
N LEU A 86 5.78 6.16 -8.03
CA LEU A 86 5.17 6.72 -6.82
C LEU A 86 5.14 8.24 -6.91
N GLY A 87 3.97 8.86 -6.77
CA GLY A 87 3.81 10.31 -6.84
C GLY A 87 4.35 10.92 -8.15
N GLY A 88 4.20 10.20 -9.26
CA GLY A 88 4.72 10.60 -10.58
C GLY A 88 6.21 10.31 -10.82
N GLU A 89 6.93 9.75 -9.84
CA GLU A 89 8.34 9.42 -9.97
C GLU A 89 8.57 7.90 -10.13
N THR A 90 9.09 7.49 -11.28
CA THR A 90 9.43 6.09 -11.56
C THR A 90 10.78 5.73 -10.97
N ILE A 91 10.83 4.61 -10.25
CA ILE A 91 12.08 4.10 -9.67
C ILE A 91 13.00 3.60 -10.76
N ARG A 92 14.22 4.13 -10.79
CA ARG A 92 15.23 3.75 -11.77
C ARG A 92 15.80 2.39 -11.40
N VAL A 93 15.54 1.40 -12.23
CA VAL A 93 16.17 0.07 -12.16
C VAL A 93 17.19 -0.05 -13.29
N THR A 94 18.42 -0.40 -12.93
CA THR A 94 19.54 -0.69 -13.84
C THR A 94 19.81 -2.19 -13.83
N ARG A 95 20.73 -2.65 -14.69
CA ARG A 95 21.21 -4.03 -14.66
C ARG A 95 22.67 -4.06 -14.22
N ASP A 96 23.01 -5.01 -13.37
CA ASP A 96 24.40 -5.28 -13.01
C ASP A 96 25.15 -6.00 -14.15
N ARG A 97 26.43 -6.32 -13.92
CA ARG A 97 27.28 -7.02 -14.92
C ARG A 97 26.75 -8.41 -15.30
N ARG A 98 25.92 -9.03 -14.47
CA ARG A 98 25.31 -10.35 -14.69
C ARG A 98 23.89 -10.21 -15.27
N GLY A 99 23.47 -8.98 -15.60
CA GLY A 99 22.14 -8.69 -16.13
C GLY A 99 21.04 -8.66 -15.06
N ALA A 100 21.38 -8.82 -13.77
CA ALA A 100 20.39 -8.82 -12.69
C ALA A 100 19.93 -7.38 -12.39
N PRO A 101 18.63 -7.18 -12.10
CA PRO A 101 18.09 -5.86 -11.80
C PRO A 101 18.68 -5.32 -10.49
N ARG A 102 19.04 -4.04 -10.51
CA ARG A 102 19.58 -3.32 -9.36
C ARG A 102 19.03 -1.90 -9.33
N ILE A 103 18.74 -1.39 -8.13
CA ILE A 103 18.42 0.02 -7.91
C ILE A 103 19.51 0.92 -8.50
N GLY A 104 19.11 1.82 -9.40
CA GLY A 104 20.00 2.76 -10.07
C GLY A 104 20.44 3.91 -9.16
N ASP A 105 19.57 4.34 -8.24
CA ASP A 105 19.87 5.39 -7.26
C ASP A 105 19.36 5.01 -5.86
N PRO A 106 20.26 4.70 -4.89
CA PRO A 106 19.88 4.42 -3.52
C PRO A 106 19.14 5.58 -2.82
N LYS A 107 19.44 6.84 -3.17
CA LYS A 107 18.77 8.01 -2.58
C LYS A 107 17.32 8.11 -3.03
N GLN A 108 17.07 7.85 -4.31
CA GLN A 108 15.71 7.75 -4.84
C GLN A 108 14.89 6.69 -4.07
N LEU A 109 15.46 5.51 -3.84
CA LEU A 109 14.79 4.47 -3.07
C LEU A 109 14.53 4.89 -1.61
N GLN A 110 15.46 5.62 -0.98
CA GLN A 110 15.24 6.15 0.37
C GLN A 110 14.05 7.13 0.40
N LEU A 111 13.98 8.08 -0.56
CA LEU A 111 12.88 9.03 -0.67
C LEU A 111 11.53 8.33 -0.92
N MET A 112 11.54 7.28 -1.74
CA MET A 112 10.38 6.44 -1.96
C MET A 112 9.89 5.79 -0.67
N ARG A 113 10.80 5.23 0.14
CA ARG A 113 10.49 4.58 1.42
C ARG A 113 9.96 5.54 2.49
N VAL A 114 10.21 6.84 2.35
CA VAL A 114 9.55 7.87 3.17
C VAL A 114 8.08 8.02 2.78
N LYS A 115 7.80 8.02 1.47
CA LYS A 115 6.44 8.20 0.92
C LYS A 115 5.59 6.93 0.94
N LEU A 116 6.18 5.75 1.13
CA LEU A 116 5.54 4.45 1.24
C LEU A 116 5.80 3.83 2.61
N ALA A 117 4.77 3.67 3.43
CA ALA A 117 4.88 2.95 4.69
C ALA A 117 4.26 1.56 4.59
N MET A 118 4.87 0.57 5.27
CA MET A 118 4.39 -0.81 5.28
C MET A 118 4.13 -1.28 6.72
N VAL A 119 2.94 -1.85 6.93
CA VAL A 119 2.54 -2.55 8.15
C VAL A 119 2.47 -4.04 7.82
N PHE A 120 3.21 -4.85 8.56
CA PHE A 120 3.35 -6.29 8.31
C PHE A 120 2.45 -7.09 9.25
N GLN A 121 2.33 -8.39 8.98
CA GLN A 121 1.70 -9.35 9.89
C GLN A 121 2.40 -9.40 11.25
N HIS A 122 3.73 -9.34 11.26
CA HIS A 122 4.51 -9.14 12.48
C HIS A 122 4.64 -7.65 12.80
N PHE A 123 4.49 -7.28 14.07
CA PHE A 123 4.42 -5.89 14.51
C PHE A 123 5.70 -5.09 14.22
N ASN A 124 6.84 -5.79 14.09
CA ASN A 124 8.16 -5.24 13.75
C ASN A 124 8.60 -4.08 14.65
N LEU A 125 8.21 -4.07 15.93
CA LEU A 125 8.62 -3.06 16.91
C LEU A 125 10.02 -3.39 17.45
N TRP A 126 10.83 -2.36 17.69
CA TRP A 126 12.11 -2.52 18.39
C TRP A 126 11.84 -2.84 19.86
N ALA A 127 12.17 -4.06 20.28
CA ALA A 127 11.88 -4.56 21.62
C ALA A 127 12.61 -3.80 22.75
N HIS A 128 13.74 -3.17 22.44
CA HIS A 128 14.55 -2.39 23.38
C HIS A 128 14.17 -0.90 23.44
N MET A 129 13.16 -0.49 22.68
CA MET A 129 12.63 0.87 22.66
C MET A 129 11.21 0.87 23.23
N THR A 130 10.84 1.94 23.91
CA THR A 130 9.46 2.22 24.33
C THR A 130 8.56 2.44 23.11
N VAL A 131 7.24 2.50 23.34
CA VAL A 131 6.26 2.83 22.31
C VAL A 131 6.52 4.19 21.69
N LEU A 132 6.80 5.21 22.50
CA LEU A 132 7.11 6.55 22.00
C LEU A 132 8.36 6.50 21.11
N GLU A 133 9.44 5.89 21.59
CA GLU A 133 10.70 5.77 20.86
C GLU A 133 10.51 5.05 19.52
N ASN A 134 9.76 3.95 19.50
CA ASN A 134 9.42 3.20 18.28
C ASN A 134 8.76 4.07 17.20
N VAL A 135 7.88 5.00 17.60
CA VAL A 135 7.15 5.88 16.68
C VAL A 135 8.01 7.08 16.27
N THR A 136 8.90 7.56 17.15
CA THR A 136 9.73 8.75 16.92
C THR A 136 11.01 8.48 16.14
N GLU A 137 11.53 7.25 16.18
CA GLU A 137 12.87 6.91 15.66
C GLU A 137 13.04 7.28 14.18
N ALA A 138 12.11 6.87 13.32
CA ALA A 138 12.21 7.15 11.89
C ALA A 138 11.98 8.63 11.53
N PRO A 139 11.01 9.36 12.13
CA PRO A 139 10.91 10.81 11.96
C PRO A 139 12.18 11.57 12.34
N VAL A 140 12.90 11.17 13.40
CA VAL A 140 14.16 11.82 13.78
C VAL A 140 15.29 11.43 12.83
N SER A 141 15.53 10.13 12.64
CA SER A 141 16.71 9.63 11.92
C SER A 141 16.62 9.77 10.39
N VAL A 142 15.41 9.73 9.83
CA VAL A 142 15.18 9.74 8.37
C VAL A 142 14.64 11.08 7.88
N LEU A 143 13.67 11.68 8.59
CA LEU A 143 13.11 12.98 8.19
C LEU A 143 13.89 14.17 8.76
N GLY A 144 14.76 13.94 9.74
CA GLY A 144 15.56 15.00 10.36
C GLY A 144 14.75 15.92 11.27
N LEU A 145 13.58 15.49 11.76
CA LEU A 145 12.79 16.28 12.69
C LEU A 145 13.50 16.42 14.04
N SER A 146 13.25 17.53 14.73
CA SER A 146 13.69 17.64 16.12
C SER A 146 12.96 16.61 16.99
N ARG A 147 13.58 16.18 18.09
CA ARG A 147 12.96 15.22 19.02
C ARG A 147 11.61 15.73 19.54
N ALA A 148 11.50 17.03 19.81
CA ALA A 148 10.26 17.63 20.29
C ALA A 148 9.13 17.54 19.26
N GLU A 149 9.40 17.83 17.99
CA GLU A 149 8.42 17.71 16.90
C GLU A 149 8.02 16.25 16.66
N ALA A 150 8.99 15.35 16.65
CA ALA A 150 8.75 13.91 16.49
C ALA A 150 7.90 13.34 17.64
N ASP A 151 8.20 13.68 18.89
CA ASP A 151 7.44 13.26 20.06
C ASP A 151 5.99 13.78 20.02
N ALA A 152 5.79 15.05 19.64
CA ALA A 152 4.46 15.63 19.51
C ALA A 152 3.62 14.90 18.44
N ARG A 153 4.21 14.67 17.26
CA ARG A 153 3.62 13.91 16.16
C ARG A 153 3.31 12.46 16.57
N ALA A 154 4.24 11.80 17.26
CA ALA A 154 4.07 10.44 17.72
C ALA A 154 2.86 10.32 18.67
N ARG A 155 2.72 11.24 19.62
CA ARG A 155 1.56 11.26 20.54
C ARG A 155 0.23 11.51 19.83
N GLU A 156 0.23 12.33 18.80
CA GLU A 156 -0.96 12.52 17.95
C GLU A 156 -1.37 11.20 17.29
N TYR A 157 -0.44 10.50 16.64
CA TYR A 157 -0.74 9.24 15.96
C TYR A 157 -1.06 8.09 16.93
N LEU A 158 -0.41 8.04 18.10
CA LEU A 158 -0.76 7.08 19.16
C LEU A 158 -2.20 7.27 19.65
N ARG A 159 -2.63 8.52 19.83
CA ARG A 159 -4.03 8.84 20.18
C ARG A 159 -4.97 8.47 19.04
N LYS A 160 -4.59 8.74 17.80
CA LYS A 160 -5.38 8.45 16.60
C LYS A 160 -5.66 6.95 16.43
N VAL A 161 -4.69 6.10 16.76
CA VAL A 161 -4.88 4.64 16.79
C VAL A 161 -5.54 4.15 18.10
N GLY A 162 -6.06 5.06 18.93
CA GLY A 162 -6.84 4.72 20.12
C GLY A 162 -6.01 4.12 21.26
N LEU A 163 -4.71 4.44 21.36
CA LEU A 163 -3.89 4.04 22.50
C LEU A 163 -3.96 5.10 23.61
N ALA A 164 -4.09 4.64 24.86
CA ALA A 164 -4.15 5.52 26.01
C ALA A 164 -2.80 6.24 26.23
N PRO A 165 -2.79 7.48 26.75
CA PRO A 165 -1.55 8.26 26.94
C PRO A 165 -0.45 7.52 27.72
N GLY A 166 -0.82 6.77 28.77
CA GLY A 166 0.14 6.00 29.58
C GLY A 166 0.81 4.82 28.88
N VAL A 167 0.40 4.49 27.65
CA VAL A 167 1.03 3.40 26.86
C VAL A 167 2.38 3.83 26.29
N GLU A 168 2.63 5.13 26.10
CA GLU A 168 3.82 5.63 25.39
C GLU A 168 5.15 5.25 26.06
N ALA A 169 5.15 5.10 27.39
CA ALA A 169 6.33 4.72 28.18
C ALA A 169 6.53 3.20 28.30
N LYS A 170 5.62 2.38 27.77
CA LYS A 170 5.73 0.92 27.83
C LYS A 170 6.64 0.39 26.74
N TYR A 171 7.23 -0.78 26.98
CA TYR A 171 7.93 -1.57 25.96
C TYR A 171 6.94 -2.48 25.22
N PRO A 172 7.24 -2.90 23.97
CA PRO A 172 6.39 -3.80 23.20
C PRO A 172 5.97 -5.09 23.92
N SER A 173 6.86 -5.65 24.75
CA SER A 173 6.60 -6.85 25.56
C SER A 173 5.46 -6.68 26.58
N HIS A 174 5.07 -5.45 26.92
CA HIS A 174 4.01 -5.15 27.87
C HIS A 174 2.65 -4.89 27.19
N LEU A 175 2.53 -5.12 25.89
CA LEU A 175 1.36 -4.81 25.07
C LEU A 175 0.70 -6.07 24.51
N SER A 176 -0.63 -6.05 24.41
CA SER A 176 -1.35 -7.09 23.65
C SER A 176 -0.98 -7.03 22.16
N GLY A 177 -1.20 -8.10 21.41
CA GLY A 177 -0.93 -8.12 19.96
C GLY A 177 -1.67 -7.00 19.21
N GLY A 178 -2.94 -6.76 19.55
CA GLY A 178 -3.73 -5.67 18.98
C GLY A 178 -3.15 -4.28 19.31
N GLN A 179 -2.63 -4.07 20.52
CA GLN A 179 -1.93 -2.83 20.88
C GLN A 179 -0.62 -2.68 20.10
N GLN A 180 0.20 -3.74 20.02
CA GLN A 180 1.46 -3.69 19.26
C GLN A 180 1.21 -3.37 17.78
N GLN A 181 0.15 -3.93 17.20
CA GLN A 181 -0.19 -3.64 15.82
C GLN A 181 -0.68 -2.20 15.62
N ARG A 182 -1.45 -1.65 16.58
CA ARG A 182 -1.84 -0.24 16.55
C ARG A 182 -0.61 0.68 16.69
N VAL A 183 0.38 0.32 17.51
CA VAL A 183 1.68 1.03 17.55
C VAL A 183 2.41 0.95 16.20
N ALA A 184 2.41 -0.22 15.54
CA ALA A 184 3.03 -0.38 14.22
C ALA A 184 2.37 0.52 13.15
N ILE A 185 1.03 0.66 13.20
CA ILE A 185 0.28 1.60 12.36
C ILE A 185 0.65 3.05 12.69
N ALA A 186 0.70 3.43 13.98
CA ALA A 186 1.10 4.77 14.39
C ALA A 186 2.52 5.13 13.93
N ARG A 187 3.47 4.19 14.02
CA ARG A 187 4.83 4.34 13.50
C ARG A 187 4.84 4.56 11.98
N ALA A 188 4.05 3.80 11.23
CA ALA A 188 3.91 4.00 9.80
C ALA A 188 3.33 5.39 9.46
N LEU A 189 2.33 5.84 10.22
CA LEU A 189 1.71 7.15 10.05
C LEU A 189 2.62 8.32 10.40
N ALA A 190 3.53 8.16 11.36
CA ALA A 190 4.48 9.20 11.78
C ALA A 190 5.42 9.68 10.66
N MET A 191 5.60 8.84 9.63
CA MET A 191 6.33 9.19 8.40
C MET A 191 5.53 10.04 7.42
N GLU A 192 4.24 10.25 7.65
CA GLU A 192 3.29 10.95 6.76
C GLU A 192 3.32 10.41 5.31
N PRO A 193 3.16 9.09 5.11
CA PRO A 193 3.29 8.47 3.80
C PRO A 193 2.14 8.89 2.86
N GLU A 194 2.44 8.91 1.56
CA GLU A 194 1.44 9.09 0.51
C GLU A 194 0.60 7.82 0.29
N VAL A 195 1.20 6.64 0.51
CA VAL A 195 0.54 5.34 0.34
C VAL A 195 0.92 4.41 1.49
N MET A 196 -0.07 3.71 2.04
CA MET A 196 0.11 2.72 3.09
C MET A 196 -0.11 1.30 2.56
N LEU A 197 0.85 0.41 2.81
CA LEU A 197 0.78 -1.00 2.47
C LEU A 197 0.52 -1.81 3.74
N PHE A 198 -0.45 -2.71 3.70
CA PHE A 198 -0.78 -3.60 4.80
C PHE A 198 -0.68 -5.05 4.32
N ASP A 199 0.21 -5.83 4.92
CA ASP A 199 0.42 -7.24 4.60
C ASP A 199 -0.14 -8.10 5.73
N GLU A 200 -1.40 -8.49 5.61
CA GLU A 200 -2.10 -9.34 6.58
C GLU A 200 -2.03 -8.83 8.03
N PRO A 201 -2.44 -7.56 8.28
CA PRO A 201 -2.17 -6.89 9.55
C PRO A 201 -2.90 -7.50 10.75
N THR A 202 -3.90 -8.35 10.54
CA THR A 202 -4.68 -8.98 11.61
C THR A 202 -4.44 -10.48 11.73
N SER A 203 -3.71 -11.13 10.80
CA SER A 203 -3.59 -12.59 10.72
C SER A 203 -2.83 -13.22 11.90
N ALA A 204 -2.04 -12.44 12.65
CA ALA A 204 -1.31 -12.91 13.83
C ALA A 204 -1.97 -12.53 15.16
N LEU A 205 -3.21 -12.03 15.12
CA LEU A 205 -3.95 -11.58 16.29
C LEU A 205 -4.99 -12.61 16.72
N ASP A 206 -5.27 -12.64 18.02
CA ASP A 206 -6.43 -13.35 18.54
C ASP A 206 -7.72 -12.74 17.96
N PRO A 207 -8.75 -13.55 17.64
CA PRO A 207 -9.97 -13.09 16.98
C PRO A 207 -10.66 -11.90 17.66
N GLU A 208 -10.59 -11.82 18.99
CA GLU A 208 -11.19 -10.74 19.78
C GLU A 208 -10.50 -9.37 19.55
N LEU A 209 -9.23 -9.36 19.13
CA LEU A 209 -8.43 -8.14 18.92
C LEU A 209 -8.48 -7.64 17.47
N VAL A 210 -8.91 -8.48 16.51
CA VAL A 210 -8.99 -8.16 15.08
C VAL A 210 -9.84 -6.91 14.84
N GLY A 211 -11.00 -6.82 15.52
CA GLY A 211 -11.94 -5.71 15.35
C GLY A 211 -11.36 -4.35 15.72
N GLU A 212 -10.47 -4.27 16.71
CA GLU A 212 -9.83 -3.00 17.11
C GLU A 212 -8.90 -2.47 16.03
N VAL A 213 -8.14 -3.36 15.37
CA VAL A 213 -7.21 -2.99 14.30
C VAL A 213 -7.96 -2.62 13.03
N LEU A 214 -9.00 -3.39 12.66
CA LEU A 214 -9.82 -3.08 11.48
C LEU A 214 -10.53 -1.73 11.62
N LYS A 215 -11.00 -1.35 12.81
CA LYS A 215 -11.59 -0.02 13.07
C LYS A 215 -10.60 1.10 12.81
N VAL A 216 -9.35 0.94 13.25
CA VAL A 216 -8.29 1.92 12.95
C VAL A 216 -8.05 2.03 11.45
N MET A 217 -7.94 0.89 10.75
CA MET A 217 -7.75 0.88 9.29
C MET A 217 -8.93 1.54 8.55
N GLN A 218 -10.17 1.30 9.00
CA GLN A 218 -11.36 1.93 8.45
C GLN A 218 -11.34 3.45 8.66
N ALA A 219 -10.98 3.94 9.85
CA ALA A 219 -10.88 5.37 10.10
C ALA A 219 -9.84 6.05 9.19
N LEU A 220 -8.71 5.38 8.92
CA LEU A 220 -7.71 5.88 7.97
C LEU A 220 -8.24 5.94 6.54
N ALA A 221 -9.03 4.95 6.12
CA ALA A 221 -9.69 4.95 4.82
C ALA A 221 -10.70 6.11 4.70
N GLU A 222 -11.51 6.35 5.74
CA GLU A 222 -12.49 7.43 5.80
C GLU A 222 -11.85 8.83 5.75
N GLU A 223 -10.61 8.96 6.23
CA GLU A 223 -9.79 10.18 6.08
C GLU A 223 -9.22 10.38 4.67
N GLY A 224 -9.45 9.44 3.75
CA GLY A 224 -8.95 9.51 2.38
C GLY A 224 -7.48 9.12 2.23
N ARG A 225 -6.95 8.27 3.12
CA ARG A 225 -5.61 7.68 2.94
C ARG A 225 -5.64 6.70 1.77
N THR A 226 -4.59 6.72 0.94
CA THR A 226 -4.40 5.68 -0.08
C THR A 226 -3.82 4.42 0.56
N MET A 227 -4.48 3.28 0.40
CA MET A 227 -4.17 2.03 1.09
C MET A 227 -4.17 0.85 0.12
N ILE A 228 -3.19 -0.04 0.27
CA ILE A 228 -3.15 -1.36 -0.39
C ILE A 228 -3.08 -2.42 0.70
N VAL A 229 -4.09 -3.27 0.76
CA VAL A 229 -4.33 -4.17 1.90
C VAL A 229 -4.42 -5.61 1.44
N VAL A 230 -3.41 -6.42 1.77
CA VAL A 230 -3.55 -7.88 1.73
C VAL A 230 -4.31 -8.31 2.97
N THR A 231 -5.43 -9.02 2.78
CA THR A 231 -6.25 -9.44 3.91
C THR A 231 -7.07 -10.69 3.63
N HIS A 232 -7.42 -11.39 4.71
CA HIS A 232 -8.43 -12.44 4.73
C HIS A 232 -9.78 -11.97 5.32
N GLU A 233 -9.84 -10.73 5.79
CA GLU A 233 -11.04 -10.12 6.38
C GLU A 233 -11.99 -9.63 5.28
N MET A 234 -12.83 -10.53 4.76
CA MET A 234 -13.75 -10.23 3.64
C MET A 234 -14.74 -9.12 3.97
N GLY A 235 -15.13 -8.96 5.25
CA GLY A 235 -15.97 -7.85 5.70
C GLY A 235 -15.31 -6.49 5.47
N PHE A 236 -14.02 -6.37 5.78
CA PHE A 236 -13.24 -5.16 5.51
C PHE A 236 -13.13 -4.91 4.00
N ALA A 237 -12.74 -5.94 3.23
CA ALA A 237 -12.58 -5.83 1.79
C ALA A 237 -13.89 -5.44 1.07
N ARG A 238 -15.04 -5.90 1.57
CA ARG A 238 -16.35 -5.58 1.00
C ARG A 238 -16.85 -4.17 1.37
N ASN A 239 -16.62 -3.75 2.61
CA ASN A 239 -17.27 -2.56 3.16
C ASN A 239 -16.40 -1.30 3.13
N VAL A 240 -15.07 -1.44 3.06
CA VAL A 240 -14.11 -0.31 3.16
C VAL A 240 -13.39 -0.08 1.85
N SER A 241 -13.08 -1.15 1.11
CA SER A 241 -12.32 -1.05 -0.12
C SER A 241 -13.17 -0.51 -1.27
N ASN A 242 -12.55 0.23 -2.19
CA ASN A 242 -13.19 0.67 -3.42
C ASN A 242 -12.76 -0.17 -4.64
N HIS A 243 -11.71 -0.99 -4.47
CA HIS A 243 -11.25 -1.94 -5.46
C HIS A 243 -10.75 -3.23 -4.78
N VAL A 244 -11.02 -4.37 -5.40
CA VAL A 244 -10.56 -5.70 -4.95
C VAL A 244 -9.81 -6.37 -6.08
N ILE A 245 -8.69 -6.99 -5.74
CA ILE A 245 -7.86 -7.80 -6.64
C ILE A 245 -7.81 -9.21 -6.08
N PHE A 246 -8.24 -10.19 -6.88
CA PHE A 246 -8.03 -11.60 -6.61
C PHE A 246 -6.77 -12.09 -7.31
N LEU A 247 -5.77 -12.42 -6.51
CA LEU A 247 -4.49 -12.94 -6.99
C LEU A 247 -4.48 -14.47 -6.97
N HIS A 248 -4.20 -15.06 -8.11
CA HIS A 248 -4.09 -16.51 -8.29
C HIS A 248 -2.82 -16.87 -9.07
N GLN A 249 -1.99 -17.76 -8.49
CA GLN A 249 -0.77 -18.27 -9.12
C GLN A 249 0.16 -17.21 -9.74
N GLY A 250 0.31 -16.06 -9.08
CA GLY A 250 1.16 -14.96 -9.52
C GLY A 250 0.55 -14.02 -10.56
N ARG A 251 -0.75 -14.13 -10.84
CA ARG A 251 -1.50 -13.28 -11.77
C ARG A 251 -2.74 -12.70 -11.11
N ILE A 252 -3.19 -11.55 -11.59
CA ILE A 252 -4.53 -11.04 -11.29
C ILE A 252 -5.50 -11.88 -12.12
N GLU A 253 -6.33 -12.66 -11.43
CA GLU A 253 -7.33 -13.53 -12.05
C GLU A 253 -8.65 -12.77 -12.25
N GLU A 254 -9.02 -11.94 -11.27
CA GLU A 254 -10.20 -11.10 -11.32
C GLU A 254 -9.98 -9.86 -10.46
N GLU A 255 -10.46 -8.71 -10.92
CA GLU A 255 -10.42 -7.46 -10.16
C GLU A 255 -11.59 -6.54 -10.52
N GLY A 256 -11.89 -5.58 -9.64
CA GLY A 256 -13.01 -4.66 -9.83
C GLY A 256 -13.57 -4.13 -8.52
N HIS A 257 -14.78 -3.59 -8.58
CA HIS A 257 -15.47 -3.09 -7.39
C HIS A 257 -15.82 -4.26 -6.44
N PRO A 258 -15.69 -4.11 -5.11
CA PRO A 258 -15.92 -5.21 -4.17
C PRO A 258 -17.31 -5.85 -4.29
N GLN A 259 -18.35 -5.07 -4.58
CA GLN A 259 -19.71 -5.61 -4.77
C GLN A 259 -19.82 -6.50 -6.00
N ASP A 260 -19.03 -6.25 -7.05
CA ASP A 260 -19.04 -7.08 -8.25
C ASP A 260 -18.20 -8.35 -7.99
N VAL A 261 -16.96 -8.17 -7.53
CA VAL A 261 -15.97 -9.24 -7.40
C VAL A 261 -16.31 -10.21 -6.27
N LEU A 262 -16.75 -9.71 -5.11
CA LEU A 262 -16.97 -10.55 -3.93
C LEU A 262 -18.38 -11.15 -3.85
N VAL A 263 -19.37 -10.55 -4.50
CA VAL A 263 -20.77 -11.01 -4.47
C VAL A 263 -21.14 -11.73 -5.76
N HIS A 264 -20.61 -11.27 -6.91
CA HIS A 264 -20.89 -11.81 -8.24
C HIS A 264 -19.59 -12.19 -8.99
N PRO A 265 -18.76 -13.07 -8.40
CA PRO A 265 -17.49 -13.46 -9.00
C PRO A 265 -17.69 -14.08 -10.38
N LYS A 266 -16.87 -13.67 -11.35
CA LYS A 266 -16.91 -14.18 -12.73
C LYS A 266 -15.99 -15.39 -12.91
N SER A 267 -14.86 -15.42 -12.20
CA SER A 267 -13.91 -16.53 -12.23
C SER A 267 -14.43 -17.69 -11.37
N GLU A 268 -14.33 -18.90 -11.93
CA GLU A 268 -14.57 -20.13 -11.17
C GLU A 268 -13.59 -20.24 -9.99
N ARG A 269 -12.35 -19.79 -10.16
CA ARG A 269 -11.33 -19.82 -9.11
C ARG A 269 -11.67 -18.91 -7.96
N LEU A 270 -12.19 -17.71 -8.24
CA LEU A 270 -12.65 -16.79 -7.20
C LEU A 270 -13.88 -17.36 -6.48
N SER A 271 -14.84 -17.90 -7.22
CA SER A 271 -16.02 -18.56 -6.65
C SER A 271 -15.62 -19.69 -5.69
N GLN A 272 -14.67 -20.54 -6.09
CA GLN A 272 -14.11 -21.60 -5.25
C GLN A 272 -13.41 -21.03 -4.00
N PHE A 273 -12.57 -20.01 -4.17
CA PHE A 273 -11.87 -19.33 -3.07
C PHE A 273 -12.83 -18.76 -2.01
N LEU A 274 -13.89 -18.08 -2.45
CA LEU A 274 -14.89 -17.48 -1.55
C LEU A 274 -15.72 -18.55 -0.84
N SER A 275 -16.15 -19.59 -1.56
CA SER A 275 -16.94 -20.69 -0.98
C SER A 275 -16.20 -21.46 0.13
N GLY A 276 -14.87 -21.62 0.01
CA GLY A 276 -14.04 -22.25 1.03
C GLY A 276 -13.80 -21.41 2.29
N ARG A 277 -14.16 -20.12 2.27
CA ARG A 277 -13.94 -19.14 3.37
C ARG A 277 -15.25 -18.65 4.02
N LEU A 278 -16.39 -18.97 3.42
CA LEU A 278 -17.74 -18.65 3.92
C LEU A 278 -18.36 -19.83 4.72
N LYS A 279 -17.56 -20.83 5.08
CA LYS A 279 -17.92 -21.90 6.02
C LYS A 279 -17.20 -21.66 7.34
#